data_AF-M6WBE6-F1
#
_entry.id   AF-M6WBE6-F1
#
_cell.length_a   1.000
_cell.length_b   1.000
_cell.length_c   1.000
_cell.angle_alpha   90.00
_cell.angle_beta   90.00
_cell.angle_gamma   90.00
#
_symmetry.space_group_name_H-M   'P 1'
#
loop_
_entity.id
_entity.type
_entity.pdbx_description
1 polymer ?
#
loop_
_entity_poly.entity_id
_entity_poly.type
_entity_poly.pdbx_seq_one_letter_code
_entity_poly.pdbx_strand_id
1 'polypeptide(L)'
;MMISIVAPISKDGFFRGACGIDLKAEELQKKFGEVKPFRNQGYMTLISPSGLYTVNGKDPSLIGNKIPDAQELEFYLKKSQEGKNFTYSSEAHTHYFFPFHVGKDKRFWTLQVSIPDSIYTDEMFNTIFSRALTAILILVSVLLCVNFIFQRLISAGLLKAVGFSEEIASGNLVAQSSHDKKDEIGTLLGSMNQMRESLLKVLREIGGSAKMLRDTSEKMADSSRNFSDVAQTQASAAEESSAAVEELAASAQNVGKSMEKAVLSMKEIDGNVVRLKEQIVNINREMQDL
;
A
#
# COMPACT_ATOMS: atom_id res chain seq x y z
N MET A 1 -47.28 65.49 20.45
CA MET A 1 -46.85 65.64 21.88
C MET A 1 -45.76 66.70 21.95
N MET A 2 -45.69 67.50 23.02
CA MET A 2 -44.66 68.52 23.21
C MET A 2 -43.77 68.20 24.41
N ILE A 3 -42.47 68.46 24.27
CA ILE A 3 -41.45 68.34 25.31
C ILE A 3 -41.04 69.77 25.69
N SER A 4 -41.32 70.18 26.92
CA SER A 4 -40.95 71.50 27.42
C SER A 4 -39.62 71.45 28.16
N ILE A 5 -38.62 72.16 27.68
CA ILE A 5 -37.36 72.40 28.42
C ILE A 5 -37.56 73.67 29.22
N VAL A 6 -37.66 73.55 30.55
CA VAL A 6 -37.99 74.66 31.45
C VAL A 6 -36.81 74.97 32.36
N ALA A 7 -36.46 76.25 32.47
CA ALA A 7 -35.47 76.76 33.40
C ALA A 7 -36.12 77.76 34.38
N PRO A 8 -35.85 77.64 35.69
CA PRO A 8 -36.34 78.61 36.67
C PRO A 8 -35.57 79.93 36.53
N ILE A 9 -36.29 81.04 36.64
CA ILE A 9 -35.74 82.39 36.77
C ILE A 9 -35.72 82.71 38.26
N SER A 10 -34.52 82.78 38.84
CA SER A 10 -34.32 83.14 40.24
C SER A 10 -33.47 84.40 40.34
N LYS A 11 -33.86 85.33 41.23
CA LYS A 11 -33.10 86.54 41.55
C LYS A 11 -32.98 86.68 43.06
N ASP A 12 -31.76 86.90 43.53
CA ASP A 12 -31.42 87.03 44.97
C ASP A 12 -31.85 85.80 45.80
N GLY A 13 -31.74 84.61 45.21
CA GLY A 13 -32.15 83.35 45.86
C GLY A 13 -33.65 83.06 45.86
N PHE A 14 -34.50 84.00 45.41
CA PHE A 14 -35.94 83.81 45.33
C PHE A 14 -36.38 83.45 43.91
N PHE A 15 -37.30 82.48 43.80
CA PHE A 15 -37.96 82.11 42.55
C PHE A 15 -38.85 83.26 42.07
N ARG A 16 -38.70 83.66 40.80
CA ARG A 16 -39.44 84.77 40.18
C ARG A 16 -40.29 84.34 38.98
N GLY A 17 -40.12 83.12 38.49
CA GLY A 17 -40.86 82.58 37.35
C GLY A 17 -40.08 81.49 36.64
N ALA A 18 -40.57 81.05 35.49
CA ALA A 18 -39.89 80.08 34.64
C ALA A 18 -39.91 80.54 33.19
N CYS A 19 -38.86 80.22 32.45
CA CYS A 19 -38.80 80.33 31.00
C CYS A 19 -38.70 78.93 30.41
N GLY A 20 -39.45 78.65 29.36
CA GLY A 20 -39.47 77.34 28.71
C GLY A 20 -39.43 77.46 27.20
N ILE A 21 -38.87 76.44 26.56
CA ILE A 21 -38.95 76.22 25.12
C ILE A 21 -39.65 74.88 24.89
N ASP A 22 -40.68 74.88 24.06
CA ASP A 22 -41.40 73.68 23.67
C ASP A 22 -40.84 73.11 22.37
N LEU A 23 -40.50 71.83 22.41
CA LEU A 23 -40.07 71.04 21.27
C LEU A 23 -41.17 70.05 20.91
N LYS A 24 -41.60 70.07 19.65
CA LYS A 24 -42.57 69.09 19.15
C LYS A 24 -41.88 67.75 18.97
N ALA A 25 -42.43 66.70 19.59
CA ALA A 25 -41.91 65.35 19.42
C ALA A 25 -41.95 64.91 17.95
N GLU A 26 -42.91 65.41 17.18
CA GLU A 26 -43.00 65.13 15.73
C GLU A 26 -41.79 65.68 14.95
N GLU A 27 -41.24 66.83 15.34
CA GLU A 27 -40.06 67.41 14.70
C GLU A 27 -38.79 66.60 15.02
N LEU A 28 -38.68 66.13 16.26
CA LEU A 28 -37.59 65.22 16.66
C LEU A 28 -37.70 63.87 15.96
N GLN A 29 -38.90 63.32 15.83
CA GLN A 29 -39.14 62.08 15.10
C GLN A 29 -38.74 62.21 13.63
N LYS A 30 -39.12 63.30 12.96
CA LYS A 30 -38.74 63.53 11.56
C LYS A 30 -37.23 63.63 11.37
N LYS A 31 -36.52 64.21 12.34
CA LYS A 31 -35.06 64.40 12.26
C LYS A 31 -34.27 63.14 12.63
N PHE A 32 -34.73 62.37 13.60
CA PHE A 32 -33.95 61.28 14.21
C PHE A 32 -34.54 59.88 14.00
N GLY A 33 -35.84 59.75 13.71
CA GLY A 33 -36.51 58.47 13.54
C GLY A 33 -36.09 57.71 12.28
N GLU A 34 -35.70 58.42 11.22
CA GLU A 34 -35.22 57.82 9.97
C GLU A 34 -33.73 57.49 9.98
N VAL A 35 -33.00 57.91 11.01
CA VAL A 35 -31.55 57.68 11.09
C VAL A 35 -31.26 56.20 11.29
N LYS A 36 -30.42 55.65 10.40
CA LYS A 36 -29.93 54.28 10.47
C LYS A 36 -28.52 54.25 11.07
N PRO A 37 -28.37 53.87 12.34
CA PRO A 37 -27.15 54.13 13.11
C PRO A 37 -25.95 53.26 12.72
N PHE A 38 -26.16 52.08 12.09
CA PHE A 38 -25.08 51.16 11.78
C PHE A 38 -25.26 50.51 10.40
N ARG A 39 -24.33 50.77 9.47
CA ARG A 39 -24.34 50.20 8.09
C ARG A 39 -25.70 50.28 7.38
N ASN A 40 -26.38 51.43 7.51
CA ASN A 40 -27.73 51.66 6.96
C ASN A 40 -28.83 50.73 7.51
N GLN A 41 -28.59 50.11 8.67
CA GLN A 41 -29.51 49.25 9.39
C GLN A 41 -29.68 49.72 10.84
N GLY A 42 -30.69 49.15 11.53
CA GLY A 42 -31.06 49.53 12.89
C GLY A 42 -31.99 50.73 12.98
N TYR A 43 -32.20 51.21 14.19
CA TYR A 43 -33.02 52.39 14.48
C TYR A 43 -32.61 53.05 15.80
N MET A 44 -32.96 54.32 15.93
CA MET A 44 -32.72 55.12 17.13
C MET A 44 -34.04 55.40 17.84
N THR A 45 -33.99 55.40 19.17
CA THR A 45 -35.13 55.70 20.03
C THR A 45 -34.66 56.67 21.12
N LEU A 46 -35.47 57.68 21.41
CA LEU A 46 -35.22 58.62 22.51
C LEU A 46 -36.24 58.37 23.62
N ILE A 47 -35.74 58.12 24.82
CA ILE A 47 -36.56 57.77 25.98
C ILE A 47 -36.37 58.84 27.05
N SER A 48 -37.49 59.34 27.56
CA SER A 48 -37.52 60.30 28.67
C SER A 48 -37.15 59.63 30.01
N PRO A 49 -36.85 60.41 31.06
CA PRO A 49 -36.53 59.86 32.38
C PRO A 49 -37.64 59.00 32.99
N SER A 50 -38.90 59.22 32.62
CA SER A 50 -40.07 58.45 33.09
C SER A 50 -40.44 57.26 32.20
N GLY A 51 -39.59 56.92 31.22
CA GLY A 51 -39.80 55.78 30.33
C GLY A 51 -40.79 56.01 29.19
N LEU A 52 -41.09 57.28 28.84
CA LEU A 52 -41.89 57.61 27.65
C LEU A 52 -41.02 57.72 26.41
N TYR A 53 -41.49 57.16 25.30
CA TYR A 53 -40.88 57.36 23.99
C TYR A 53 -41.13 58.76 23.47
N THR A 54 -40.08 59.45 23.07
CA THR A 54 -40.13 60.79 22.47
C THR A 54 -39.67 60.78 21.01
N VAL A 55 -38.86 59.81 20.63
CA VAL A 55 -38.56 59.40 19.25
C VAL A 55 -38.55 57.88 19.25
N ASN A 56 -39.13 57.25 18.23
CA ASN A 56 -39.03 55.80 18.03
C ASN A 56 -38.88 55.51 16.53
N GLY A 57 -37.67 55.13 16.11
CA GLY A 57 -37.35 54.84 14.72
C GLY A 57 -37.81 53.46 14.21
N LYS A 58 -38.35 52.61 15.10
CA LYS A 58 -38.97 51.33 14.71
C LYS A 58 -40.46 51.49 14.47
N ASP A 59 -41.16 52.12 15.42
CA ASP A 59 -42.60 52.34 15.37
C ASP A 59 -42.96 53.75 15.89
N PRO A 60 -43.23 54.71 14.98
CA PRO A 60 -43.63 56.06 15.36
C PRO A 60 -44.95 56.14 16.14
N SER A 61 -45.81 55.12 16.09
CA SER A 61 -47.10 55.12 16.82
C SER A 61 -46.91 55.03 18.35
N LEU A 62 -45.73 54.60 18.80
CA LEU A 62 -45.39 54.49 20.22
C LEU A 62 -44.95 55.82 20.85
N ILE A 63 -44.81 56.89 20.07
CA ILE A 63 -44.41 58.21 20.59
C ILE A 63 -45.47 58.70 21.59
N GLY A 64 -45.01 59.05 22.80
CA GLY A 64 -45.86 59.48 23.91
C GLY A 64 -46.39 58.35 24.79
N ASN A 65 -46.19 57.09 24.39
CA ASN A 65 -46.48 55.94 25.23
C ASN A 65 -45.25 55.58 26.07
N LYS A 66 -45.51 54.95 27.22
CA LYS A 66 -44.45 54.28 27.99
C LYS A 66 -43.97 53.04 27.25
N ILE A 67 -42.76 52.58 27.59
CA ILE A 67 -42.27 51.26 27.17
C ILE A 67 -43.37 50.22 27.48
N PRO A 68 -43.93 49.53 26.46
CA PRO A 68 -45.10 48.66 26.64
C PRO A 68 -44.84 47.45 27.53
N ASP A 69 -43.63 46.87 27.44
CA ASP A 69 -43.23 45.75 28.27
C ASP A 69 -42.88 46.22 29.68
N ALA A 70 -43.56 45.65 30.68
CA ALA A 70 -43.42 46.07 32.07
C ALA A 70 -42.03 45.73 32.65
N GLN A 71 -41.42 44.62 32.22
CA GLN A 71 -40.10 44.20 32.70
C GLN A 71 -39.01 45.07 32.08
N GLU A 72 -39.12 45.39 30.80
CA GLU A 72 -38.24 46.33 30.09
C GLU A 72 -38.34 47.74 30.67
N LEU A 73 -39.57 48.19 30.98
CA LEU A 73 -39.79 49.48 31.63
C LEU A 73 -39.14 49.54 33.02
N GLU A 74 -39.32 48.52 33.86
CA GLU A 74 -38.70 48.46 35.18
C GLU A 74 -37.17 48.43 35.08
N PHE A 75 -36.64 47.62 34.17
CA PHE A 75 -35.21 47.53 33.89
C PHE A 75 -34.64 48.88 33.45
N TYR A 76 -35.32 49.57 32.52
CA TYR A 76 -34.93 50.90 32.05
C TYR A 76 -34.93 51.93 33.18
N LEU A 77 -36.01 51.99 33.98
CA LEU A 77 -36.14 52.96 35.07
C LEU A 77 -35.04 52.76 36.12
N LYS A 78 -34.65 51.52 36.39
CA LYS A 78 -33.54 51.21 37.31
C LYS A 78 -32.18 51.58 36.72
N LYS A 79 -31.91 51.17 35.48
CA LYS A 79 -30.58 51.32 34.84
C LYS A 79 -30.28 52.73 34.35
N SER A 80 -31.26 53.46 33.84
CA SER A 80 -31.08 54.83 33.36
C SER A 80 -30.59 55.78 34.47
N GLN A 81 -31.00 55.57 35.73
CA GLN A 81 -30.58 56.40 36.86
C GLN A 81 -29.12 56.14 37.30
N GLU A 82 -28.51 55.02 36.89
CA GLU A 82 -27.10 54.72 37.18
C GLU A 82 -26.16 55.62 36.34
N GLY A 83 -26.66 56.25 35.28
CA GLY A 83 -25.89 57.14 34.40
C GLY A 83 -24.79 56.46 33.58
N LYS A 84 -24.74 55.12 33.59
CA LYS A 84 -23.79 54.31 32.83
C LYS A 84 -24.45 53.75 31.59
N ASN A 85 -23.67 53.59 30.52
CA ASN A 85 -24.13 52.90 29.33
C ASN A 85 -24.48 51.45 29.67
N PHE A 86 -25.58 50.94 29.13
CA PHE A 86 -26.00 49.56 29.34
C PHE A 86 -26.56 48.97 28.05
N THR A 87 -26.61 47.64 28.01
CA THR A 87 -27.10 46.89 26.86
C THR A 87 -28.23 45.97 27.26
N TYR A 88 -29.17 45.76 26.35
CA TYR A 88 -30.23 44.77 26.47
C TYR A 88 -30.31 44.02 25.15
N SER A 89 -30.22 42.69 25.21
CA SER A 89 -30.36 41.85 24.02
C SER A 89 -31.80 41.36 23.94
N SER A 90 -32.49 41.71 22.86
CA SER A 90 -33.74 41.05 22.47
C SER A 90 -33.42 39.91 21.50
N GLU A 91 -34.40 39.06 21.16
CA GLU A 91 -34.20 37.92 20.25
C GLU A 91 -33.70 38.29 18.84
N ALA A 92 -33.90 39.54 18.40
CA ALA A 92 -33.57 39.97 17.04
C ALA A 92 -32.67 41.22 16.98
N HIS A 93 -32.52 41.93 18.09
CA HIS A 93 -31.76 43.18 18.14
C HIS A 93 -30.99 43.29 19.45
N THR A 94 -29.75 43.75 19.34
CA THR A 94 -29.00 44.27 20.48
C THR A 94 -29.29 45.76 20.65
N HIS A 95 -29.76 46.15 21.83
CA HIS A 95 -30.08 47.53 22.19
C HIS A 95 -28.98 48.12 23.07
N TYR A 96 -28.44 49.26 22.66
CA TYR A 96 -27.43 50.04 23.40
C TYR A 96 -28.07 51.30 23.94
N PHE A 97 -27.99 51.53 25.24
CA PHE A 97 -28.57 52.68 25.91
C PHE A 97 -27.47 53.62 26.39
N PHE A 98 -27.59 54.90 26.02
CA PHE A 98 -26.66 55.97 26.34
C PHE A 98 -27.41 57.05 27.15
N PRO A 99 -27.37 56.99 28.49
CA PRO A 99 -27.93 58.03 29.35
C PRO A 99 -27.19 59.36 29.20
N PHE A 100 -27.92 60.48 29.15
CA PHE A 100 -27.37 61.83 29.05
C PHE A 100 -28.26 62.85 29.78
N HIS A 101 -27.67 64.01 30.12
CA HIS A 101 -28.39 65.13 30.73
C HIS A 101 -28.79 66.17 29.69
N VAL A 102 -29.92 66.82 29.93
CA VAL A 102 -30.35 68.01 29.17
C VAL A 102 -30.13 69.23 30.06
N GLY A 103 -29.16 70.06 29.69
CA GLY A 103 -28.80 71.26 30.46
C GLY A 103 -28.30 70.92 31.86
N LYS A 104 -28.94 71.50 32.89
CA LYS A 104 -28.61 71.26 34.31
C LYS A 104 -29.58 70.29 35.00
N ASP A 105 -30.51 69.67 34.26
CA ASP A 105 -31.41 68.67 34.83
C ASP A 105 -30.62 67.42 35.24
N LYS A 106 -30.83 66.95 36.47
CA LYS A 106 -30.17 65.77 37.03
C LYS A 106 -30.78 64.46 36.52
N ARG A 107 -31.93 64.51 35.87
CA ARG A 107 -32.58 63.33 35.31
C ARG A 107 -31.88 62.91 34.02
N PHE A 108 -31.76 61.60 33.81
CA PHE A 108 -31.18 61.03 32.60
C PHE A 108 -32.25 60.81 31.53
N TRP A 109 -32.05 61.46 30.39
CA TRP A 109 -32.63 61.04 29.12
C TRP A 109 -31.78 59.93 28.56
N THR A 110 -32.36 59.06 27.74
CA THR A 110 -31.60 57.93 27.19
C THR A 110 -31.76 57.85 25.69
N LEU A 111 -30.64 57.86 24.99
CA LEU A 111 -30.59 57.49 23.58
C LEU A 111 -30.41 55.97 23.48
N GLN A 112 -31.38 55.28 22.89
CA GLN A 112 -31.31 53.86 22.57
C GLN A 112 -30.96 53.69 21.09
N VAL A 113 -29.94 52.88 20.83
CA VAL A 113 -29.51 52.48 19.49
C VAL A 113 -29.73 50.97 19.36
N SER A 114 -30.59 50.56 18.43
CA SER A 114 -30.96 49.16 18.24
C SER A 114 -30.36 48.65 16.94
N ILE A 115 -29.54 47.61 17.02
CA ILE A 115 -28.85 47.01 15.87
C ILE A 115 -29.38 45.57 15.69
N PRO A 116 -29.85 45.17 14.50
CA PRO A 116 -30.31 43.81 14.26
C PRO A 116 -29.13 42.83 14.25
N ASP A 117 -29.33 41.66 14.86
CA ASP A 117 -28.26 40.66 15.01
C ASP A 117 -27.89 39.99 13.68
N SER A 118 -28.75 40.11 12.66
CA SER A 118 -28.50 39.61 11.29
C SER A 118 -27.25 40.20 10.64
N ILE A 119 -26.82 41.38 11.06
CA ILE A 119 -25.60 42.02 10.57
C ILE A 119 -24.36 41.17 10.88
N TYR A 120 -24.38 40.46 12.01
CA TYR A 120 -23.28 39.57 12.38
C TYR A 120 -23.34 38.25 11.62
N THR A 121 -24.54 37.72 11.37
CA THR A 121 -24.69 36.40 10.74
C THR A 121 -24.34 36.41 9.26
N ASP A 122 -24.76 37.44 8.52
CA ASP A 122 -24.64 37.46 7.05
C ASP A 122 -23.19 37.51 6.58
N GLU A 123 -22.31 38.22 7.30
CA GLU A 123 -20.87 38.29 6.98
C GLU A 123 -20.12 37.03 7.45
N MET A 124 -20.59 36.41 8.53
CA MET A 124 -19.96 35.19 9.06
C MET A 124 -20.20 33.99 8.15
N PHE A 125 -21.40 33.82 7.60
CA PHE A 125 -21.71 32.67 6.76
C PHE A 125 -20.83 32.59 5.50
N ASN A 126 -20.66 33.70 4.78
CA ASN A 126 -19.84 33.72 3.55
C ASN A 126 -18.36 33.47 3.84
N THR A 127 -17.85 34.02 4.95
CA THR A 127 -16.45 33.82 5.36
C THR A 127 -16.21 32.38 5.81
N ILE A 128 -17.09 31.82 6.63
CA ILE A 128 -16.98 30.43 7.10
C ILE A 128 -17.11 29.46 5.93
N PHE A 129 -18.10 29.67 5.05
CA PHE A 129 -18.36 28.79 3.91
C PHE A 129 -17.20 28.78 2.91
N SER A 130 -16.66 29.95 2.55
CA SER A 130 -15.51 30.03 1.64
C SER A 130 -14.25 29.37 2.21
N ARG A 131 -14.01 29.53 3.53
CA ARG A 131 -12.89 28.86 4.23
C ARG A 131 -13.08 27.35 4.31
N ALA A 132 -14.29 26.89 4.61
CA ALA A 132 -14.62 25.47 4.62
C ALA A 132 -14.44 24.83 3.23
N LEU A 133 -14.93 25.49 2.18
CA LEU A 133 -14.77 25.02 0.80
C LEU A 133 -13.28 24.93 0.39
N THR A 134 -12.49 25.95 0.75
CA THR A 134 -11.06 25.96 0.48
C THR A 134 -10.35 24.82 1.23
N ALA A 135 -10.70 24.57 2.49
CA ALA A 135 -10.14 23.47 3.28
C ALA A 135 -10.46 22.10 2.66
N ILE A 136 -11.70 21.90 2.18
CA ILE A 136 -12.12 20.67 1.50
C ILE A 136 -11.33 20.49 0.19
N LEU A 137 -11.17 21.55 -0.61
CA LEU A 137 -10.39 21.49 -1.84
C LEU A 137 -8.92 21.12 -1.60
N ILE A 138 -8.31 21.68 -0.55
CA ILE A 138 -6.94 21.33 -0.15
C ILE A 138 -6.88 19.85 0.26
N LEU A 139 -7.83 19.39 1.08
CA LEU A 139 -7.90 17.98 1.51
C LEU A 139 -8.00 17.02 0.31
N VAL A 140 -8.91 17.29 -0.63
CA VAL A 140 -9.08 16.48 -1.84
C VAL A 140 -7.79 16.49 -2.68
N SER A 141 -7.16 17.65 -2.83
CA SER A 141 -5.90 17.79 -3.58
C SER A 141 -4.77 16.98 -2.95
N VAL A 142 -4.66 16.98 -1.61
CA VAL A 142 -3.68 16.19 -0.87
C VAL A 142 -3.96 14.69 -1.05
N LEU A 143 -5.21 14.26 -0.95
CA LEU A 143 -5.59 12.86 -1.14
C LEU A 143 -5.25 12.36 -2.55
N LEU A 144 -5.54 13.16 -3.59
CA LEU A 144 -5.18 12.85 -4.97
C LEU A 144 -3.66 12.78 -5.17
N CYS A 145 -2.92 13.72 -4.57
CA CYS A 145 -1.46 13.74 -4.63
C CYS A 145 -0.85 12.50 -3.98
N VAL A 146 -1.32 12.14 -2.77
CA VAL A 146 -0.89 10.92 -2.07
C VAL A 146 -1.21 9.69 -2.89
N ASN A 147 -2.44 9.57 -3.42
CA ASN A 147 -2.82 8.43 -4.26
C ASN A 147 -1.91 8.28 -5.49
N PHE A 148 -1.62 9.37 -6.18
CA PHE A 148 -0.72 9.39 -7.33
C PHE A 148 0.71 8.97 -6.95
N ILE A 149 1.23 9.46 -5.81
CA ILE A 149 2.54 9.08 -5.29
C ILE A 149 2.58 7.58 -4.98
N PHE A 150 1.56 7.03 -4.30
CA PHE A 150 1.48 5.60 -3.97
C PHE A 150 1.45 4.72 -5.22
N GLN A 151 0.62 5.06 -6.21
CA GLN A 151 0.56 4.31 -7.47
C GLN A 151 1.90 4.32 -8.21
N ARG A 152 2.53 5.49 -8.31
CA ARG A 152 3.75 5.64 -9.12
C ARG A 152 5.01 5.12 -8.43
N LEU A 153 5.11 5.24 -7.11
CA LEU A 153 6.29 4.82 -6.37
C LEU A 153 6.24 3.35 -5.95
N ILE A 154 5.09 2.89 -5.45
CA ILE A 154 4.99 1.56 -4.84
C ILE A 154 4.41 0.57 -5.84
N SER A 155 3.19 0.83 -6.36
CA SER A 155 2.50 -0.13 -7.22
C SER A 155 3.26 -0.43 -8.51
N ALA A 156 3.83 0.58 -9.17
CA ALA A 156 4.63 0.39 -10.37
C ALA A 156 5.90 -0.45 -10.10
N GLY A 157 6.57 -0.22 -8.98
CA GLY A 157 7.75 -0.97 -8.57
C GLY A 157 7.44 -2.44 -8.25
N LEU A 158 6.34 -2.68 -7.53
CA LEU A 158 5.86 -4.03 -7.23
C LEU A 158 5.43 -4.79 -8.48
N LEU A 159 4.71 -4.14 -9.41
CA LEU A 159 4.34 -4.76 -10.69
C LEU A 159 5.56 -5.16 -11.51
N LYS A 160 6.64 -4.37 -11.47
CA LYS A 160 7.92 -4.73 -12.10
C LYS A 160 8.55 -5.96 -11.46
N ALA A 161 8.48 -6.08 -10.13
CA ALA A 161 8.94 -7.27 -9.42
C ALA A 161 8.09 -8.51 -9.74
N VAL A 162 6.77 -8.36 -9.81
CA VAL A 162 5.86 -9.44 -10.23
C VAL A 162 6.20 -9.92 -11.64
N GLY A 163 6.29 -9.01 -12.62
CA GLY A 163 6.65 -9.39 -13.99
C GLY A 163 8.03 -10.03 -14.09
N PHE A 164 9.01 -9.56 -13.31
CA PHE A 164 10.33 -10.22 -13.26
C PHE A 164 10.26 -11.62 -12.65
N SER A 165 9.42 -11.84 -11.65
CA SER A 165 9.18 -13.16 -11.09
C SER A 165 8.54 -14.10 -12.12
N GLU A 166 7.60 -13.59 -12.92
CA GLU A 166 6.95 -14.35 -13.99
C GLU A 166 7.94 -14.75 -15.09
N GLU A 167 8.85 -13.85 -15.48
CA GLU A 167 9.94 -14.16 -16.42
C GLU A 167 10.82 -15.30 -15.89
N ILE A 168 11.25 -15.24 -14.62
CA ILE A 168 12.03 -16.32 -13.98
C ILE A 168 11.22 -17.62 -13.95
N ALA A 169 9.94 -17.57 -13.55
CA ALA A 169 9.06 -18.73 -13.48
C ALA A 169 8.81 -19.38 -14.84
N SER A 170 8.78 -18.59 -15.92
CA SER A 170 8.67 -19.07 -17.30
C SER A 170 9.96 -19.69 -17.84
N GLY A 171 11.07 -19.61 -17.09
CA GLY A 171 12.38 -20.11 -17.47
C GLY A 171 13.27 -19.11 -18.21
N ASN A 172 12.83 -17.86 -18.40
CA ASN A 172 13.65 -16.80 -18.98
C ASN A 172 14.63 -16.24 -17.94
N LEU A 173 15.77 -16.91 -17.75
CA LEU A 173 16.83 -16.47 -16.85
C LEU A 173 17.80 -15.47 -17.48
N VAL A 174 17.55 -15.00 -18.71
CA VAL A 174 18.34 -13.94 -19.36
C VAL A 174 17.81 -12.56 -19.00
N ALA A 175 16.52 -12.45 -18.67
CA ALA A 175 15.91 -11.23 -18.19
C ALA A 175 16.65 -10.69 -16.95
N GLN A 176 16.83 -9.38 -16.91
CA GLN A 176 17.38 -8.67 -15.75
C GLN A 176 16.44 -7.52 -15.40
N SER A 177 16.22 -7.32 -14.10
CA SER A 177 15.44 -6.20 -13.61
C SER A 177 16.31 -5.33 -12.72
N SER A 178 16.48 -4.06 -13.10
CA SER A 178 17.14 -3.06 -12.27
C SER A 178 16.14 -2.06 -11.72
N HIS A 179 16.45 -1.48 -10.57
CA HIS A 179 15.70 -0.37 -10.00
C HIS A 179 16.71 0.65 -9.49
N ASP A 180 16.69 1.85 -10.07
CA ASP A 180 17.69 2.87 -9.79
C ASP A 180 17.55 3.49 -8.40
N LYS A 181 16.42 3.23 -7.71
CA LYS A 181 16.19 3.71 -6.35
C LYS A 181 16.67 2.72 -5.30
N LYS A 182 17.30 3.27 -4.26
CA LYS A 182 17.75 2.53 -3.08
C LYS A 182 16.62 2.40 -2.05
N ASP A 183 15.52 1.79 -2.46
CA ASP A 183 14.36 1.49 -1.61
C ASP A 183 14.19 -0.03 -1.42
N GLU A 184 13.14 -0.42 -0.69
CA GLU A 184 12.81 -1.82 -0.41
C GLU A 184 12.51 -2.59 -1.70
N ILE A 185 11.96 -1.92 -2.72
CA ILE A 185 11.68 -2.52 -4.03
C ILE A 185 12.99 -2.81 -4.77
N GLY A 186 13.97 -1.89 -4.71
CA GLY A 186 15.31 -2.13 -5.25
C GLY A 186 16.02 -3.28 -4.56
N THR A 187 15.88 -3.39 -3.24
CA THR A 187 16.43 -4.50 -2.46
C THR A 187 15.79 -5.84 -2.84
N LEU A 188 14.46 -5.86 -3.03
CA LEU A 188 13.70 -7.02 -3.50
C LEU A 188 14.18 -7.47 -4.89
N LEU A 189 14.24 -6.54 -5.86
CA LEU A 189 14.71 -6.85 -7.21
C LEU A 189 16.18 -7.31 -7.25
N GLY A 190 17.03 -6.74 -6.39
CA GLY A 190 18.41 -7.20 -6.19
C GLY A 190 18.47 -8.66 -5.72
N SER A 191 17.66 -9.01 -4.72
CA SER A 191 17.57 -10.38 -4.20
C SER A 191 17.04 -11.36 -5.26
N MET A 192 16.06 -10.93 -6.06
CA MET A 192 15.53 -11.72 -7.18
C MET A 192 16.57 -11.96 -8.28
N ASN A 193 17.42 -10.97 -8.58
CA ASN A 193 18.53 -11.18 -9.51
C ASN A 193 19.52 -12.21 -8.99
N GLN A 194 19.84 -12.20 -7.69
CA GLN A 194 20.73 -13.18 -7.09
C GLN A 194 20.15 -14.60 -7.12
N MET A 195 18.83 -14.72 -6.90
CA MET A 195 18.10 -15.98 -7.10
C MET A 195 18.18 -16.47 -8.55
N ARG A 196 17.91 -15.58 -9.53
CA ARG A 196 18.04 -15.89 -10.96
C ARG A 196 19.46 -16.37 -11.32
N GLU A 197 20.50 -15.71 -10.83
CA GLU A 197 21.89 -16.11 -11.06
C GLU A 197 22.20 -17.50 -10.50
N SER A 198 21.68 -17.79 -9.31
CA SER A 198 21.83 -19.09 -8.66
C SER A 198 21.14 -20.19 -9.49
N LEU A 199 19.92 -19.95 -9.97
CA LEU A 199 19.21 -20.88 -10.86
C LEU A 199 19.98 -21.11 -12.17
N LEU A 200 20.51 -20.05 -12.76
CA LEU A 200 21.27 -20.13 -14.02
C LEU A 200 22.58 -20.92 -13.83
N LYS A 201 23.24 -20.79 -12.68
CA LYS A 201 24.41 -21.58 -12.31
C LYS A 201 24.06 -23.07 -12.22
N VAL A 202 22.98 -23.42 -11.52
CA VAL A 202 22.51 -24.82 -11.38
C VAL A 202 22.21 -25.43 -12.76
N LEU A 203 21.51 -24.69 -13.63
CA LEU A 203 21.22 -25.18 -14.99
C LEU A 203 22.49 -25.40 -15.84
N ARG A 204 23.51 -24.54 -15.69
CA ARG A 204 24.80 -24.75 -16.36
C ARG A 204 25.52 -26.00 -15.86
N GLU A 205 25.49 -26.26 -14.56
CA GLU A 205 26.07 -27.48 -13.96
C GLU A 205 25.34 -28.74 -14.45
N ILE A 206 24.00 -28.71 -14.51
CA ILE A 206 23.19 -29.79 -15.07
C ILE A 206 23.51 -30.00 -16.56
N GLY A 207 23.60 -28.93 -17.34
CA GLY A 207 23.95 -29.01 -18.77
C GLY A 207 25.34 -29.58 -19.01
N GLY A 208 26.32 -29.21 -18.18
CA GLY A 208 27.67 -29.79 -18.20
C GLY A 208 27.66 -31.28 -17.86
N SER A 209 26.90 -31.67 -16.84
CA SER A 209 26.76 -33.08 -16.43
C SER A 209 26.06 -33.92 -17.49
N ALA A 210 25.01 -33.39 -18.13
CA ALA A 210 24.32 -34.06 -19.23
C ALA A 210 25.23 -34.26 -20.45
N LYS A 211 26.08 -33.27 -20.78
CA LYS A 211 27.09 -33.41 -21.83
C LYS A 211 28.10 -34.49 -21.50
N MET A 212 28.64 -34.49 -20.28
CA MET A 212 29.58 -35.51 -19.82
C MET A 212 28.96 -36.92 -19.86
N LEU A 213 27.70 -37.04 -19.45
CA LEU A 213 26.94 -38.30 -19.52
C LEU A 213 26.80 -38.77 -20.97
N ARG A 214 26.41 -37.88 -21.88
CA ARG A 214 26.29 -38.20 -23.32
C ARG A 214 27.61 -38.69 -23.90
N ASP A 215 28.70 -37.96 -23.65
CA ASP A 215 30.04 -38.31 -24.15
C ASP A 215 30.53 -39.65 -23.55
N THR A 216 30.16 -39.95 -22.30
CA THR A 216 30.47 -41.23 -21.64
C THR A 216 29.63 -42.38 -22.23
N SER A 217 28.35 -42.16 -22.49
CA SER A 217 27.48 -43.14 -23.14
C SER A 217 27.95 -43.48 -24.55
N GLU A 218 28.46 -42.51 -25.31
CA GLU A 218 29.04 -42.72 -26.63
C GLU A 218 30.28 -43.62 -26.56
N LYS A 219 31.23 -43.31 -25.65
CA LYS A 219 32.39 -44.17 -25.40
C LYS A 219 32.01 -45.58 -24.92
N MET A 220 30.96 -45.70 -24.12
CA MET A 220 30.46 -46.98 -23.65
C MET A 220 29.86 -47.80 -24.80
N ALA A 221 29.15 -47.16 -25.73
CA ALA A 221 28.62 -47.82 -26.93
C ALA A 221 29.77 -48.36 -27.81
N ASP A 222 30.83 -47.58 -28.00
CA ASP A 222 32.01 -48.02 -28.74
C ASP A 222 32.75 -49.16 -28.03
N SER A 223 32.87 -49.09 -26.71
CA SER A 223 33.46 -50.18 -25.91
C SER A 223 32.65 -51.46 -25.99
N SER A 224 31.31 -51.37 -25.97
CA SER A 224 30.42 -52.52 -26.16
C SER A 224 30.55 -53.14 -27.55
N ARG A 225 30.72 -52.34 -28.61
CA ARG A 225 30.98 -52.86 -29.97
C ARG A 225 32.29 -53.66 -30.01
N ASN A 226 33.38 -53.06 -29.51
CA ASN A 226 34.68 -53.73 -29.44
C ASN A 226 34.61 -55.02 -28.61
N PHE A 227 33.90 -55.00 -27.48
CA PHE A 227 33.70 -56.19 -26.66
C PHE A 227 32.93 -57.28 -27.40
N SER A 228 31.89 -56.92 -28.16
CA SER A 228 31.15 -57.86 -29.00
C SER A 228 32.04 -58.50 -30.06
N ASP A 229 32.91 -57.72 -30.71
CA ASP A 229 33.86 -58.22 -31.71
C ASP A 229 34.89 -59.19 -31.09
N VAL A 230 35.41 -58.84 -29.91
CA VAL A 230 36.32 -59.72 -29.15
C VAL A 230 35.60 -61.00 -28.71
N ALA A 231 34.37 -60.90 -28.21
CA ALA A 231 33.57 -62.06 -27.81
C ALA A 231 33.30 -62.99 -29.00
N GLN A 232 33.02 -62.44 -30.19
CA GLN A 232 32.85 -63.22 -31.42
C GLN A 232 34.15 -63.94 -31.80
N THR A 233 35.28 -63.24 -31.74
CA THR A 233 36.60 -63.83 -32.03
C THR A 233 36.94 -64.94 -31.02
N GLN A 234 36.64 -64.73 -29.75
CA GLN A 234 36.85 -65.71 -28.68
C GLN A 234 35.96 -66.95 -28.87
N ALA A 235 34.70 -66.78 -29.30
CA ALA A 235 33.81 -67.89 -29.62
C ALA A 235 34.37 -68.74 -30.77
N SER A 236 34.83 -68.10 -31.85
CA SER A 236 35.46 -68.82 -32.97
C SER A 236 36.74 -69.54 -32.56
N ALA A 237 37.60 -68.94 -31.72
CA ALA A 237 38.79 -69.60 -31.19
C ALA A 237 38.44 -70.80 -30.30
N ALA A 238 37.35 -70.72 -29.53
CA ALA A 238 36.88 -71.84 -28.72
C ALA A 238 36.31 -72.98 -29.58
N GLU A 239 35.61 -72.68 -30.67
CA GLU A 239 35.17 -73.66 -31.67
C GLU A 239 36.36 -74.38 -32.31
N GLU A 240 37.39 -73.64 -32.75
CA GLU A 240 38.61 -74.20 -33.33
C GLU A 240 39.36 -75.07 -32.32
N SER A 241 39.48 -74.62 -31.06
CA SER A 241 40.09 -75.41 -30.00
C SER A 241 39.30 -76.69 -29.71
N SER A 242 37.97 -76.66 -29.79
CA SER A 242 37.13 -77.84 -29.60
C SER A 242 37.34 -78.85 -30.74
N ALA A 243 37.40 -78.38 -31.98
CA ALA A 243 37.71 -79.21 -33.15
C ALA A 243 39.10 -79.85 -33.05
N ALA A 244 40.11 -79.09 -32.61
CA ALA A 244 41.45 -79.62 -32.39
C ALA A 244 41.48 -80.69 -31.28
N VAL A 245 40.68 -80.53 -30.23
CA VAL A 245 40.52 -81.55 -29.17
C VAL A 245 39.83 -82.81 -29.71
N GLU A 246 38.81 -82.68 -30.56
CA GLU A 246 38.17 -83.82 -31.24
C GLU A 246 39.15 -84.57 -32.14
N GLU A 247 39.94 -83.84 -32.93
CA GLU A 247 40.96 -84.43 -33.80
C GLU A 247 42.07 -85.12 -32.99
N LEU A 248 42.52 -84.51 -31.89
CA LEU A 248 43.46 -85.13 -30.95
C LEU A 248 42.89 -86.40 -30.32
N ALA A 249 41.62 -86.41 -29.91
CA ALA A 249 40.96 -87.58 -29.37
C ALA A 249 40.88 -88.72 -30.39
N ALA A 250 40.53 -88.40 -31.64
CA ALA A 250 40.52 -89.37 -32.75
C ALA A 250 41.93 -89.91 -33.05
N SER A 251 42.94 -89.05 -33.04
CA SER A 251 44.34 -89.44 -33.22
C SER A 251 44.82 -90.34 -32.07
N ALA A 252 44.52 -90.00 -30.82
CA ALA A 252 44.81 -90.82 -29.66
C ALA A 252 44.14 -92.20 -29.74
N GLN A 253 42.88 -92.26 -30.21
CA GLN A 253 42.18 -93.51 -30.45
C GLN A 253 42.87 -94.35 -31.55
N ASN A 254 43.34 -93.71 -32.63
CA ASN A 254 44.10 -94.39 -33.69
C ASN A 254 45.45 -94.92 -33.18
N VAL A 255 46.17 -94.14 -32.36
CA VAL A 255 47.40 -94.59 -31.69
C VAL A 255 47.11 -95.80 -30.80
N GLY A 256 46.03 -95.76 -30.02
CA GLY A 256 45.58 -96.89 -29.19
C GLY A 256 45.33 -98.16 -30.02
N LYS A 257 44.59 -98.06 -31.14
CA LYS A 257 44.36 -99.19 -32.06
C LYS A 257 45.65 -99.73 -32.67
N SER A 258 46.58 -98.86 -33.06
CA SER A 258 47.89 -99.26 -33.59
C SER A 258 48.72 -99.97 -32.53
N MET A 259 48.65 -99.52 -31.27
CA MET A 259 49.33 -100.14 -30.14
C MET A 259 48.74 -101.53 -29.84
N GLU A 260 47.42 -101.68 -29.88
CA GLU A 260 46.75 -102.97 -29.76
C GLU A 260 47.18 -103.96 -30.86
N LYS A 261 47.23 -103.51 -32.11
CA LYS A 261 47.78 -104.31 -33.23
C LYS A 261 49.24 -104.71 -32.98
N ALA A 262 50.08 -103.78 -32.52
CA ALA A 262 51.48 -104.06 -32.23
C ALA A 262 51.63 -105.11 -31.11
N VAL A 263 50.81 -105.06 -30.07
CA VAL A 263 50.78 -106.06 -29.00
C VAL A 263 50.34 -107.43 -29.54
N LEU A 264 49.33 -107.48 -30.42
CA LEU A 264 48.92 -108.73 -31.07
C LEU A 264 50.04 -109.32 -31.92
N SER A 265 50.70 -108.51 -32.75
CA SER A 265 51.86 -108.95 -33.54
C SER A 265 53.03 -109.39 -32.67
N MET A 266 53.31 -108.72 -31.54
CA MET A 266 54.32 -109.17 -30.57
C MET A 266 53.95 -110.53 -29.97
N LYS A 267 52.67 -110.76 -29.65
CA LYS A 267 52.19 -112.05 -29.14
C LYS A 267 52.33 -113.16 -30.18
N GLU A 268 52.10 -112.85 -31.45
CA GLU A 268 52.34 -113.77 -32.57
C GLU A 268 53.83 -114.08 -32.74
N ILE A 269 54.69 -113.06 -32.66
CA ILE A 269 56.16 -113.23 -32.68
C ILE A 269 56.62 -114.10 -31.50
N ASP A 270 56.13 -113.84 -30.29
CA ASP A 270 56.44 -114.64 -29.10
C ASP A 270 56.04 -116.11 -29.31
N GLY A 271 54.82 -116.35 -29.81
CA GLY A 271 54.37 -117.69 -30.18
C GLY A 271 55.27 -118.36 -31.24
N ASN A 272 55.72 -117.61 -32.25
CA ASN A 272 56.66 -118.09 -33.25
C ASN A 272 58.05 -118.39 -32.66
N VAL A 273 58.54 -117.58 -31.72
CA VAL A 273 59.80 -117.80 -31.00
C VAL A 273 59.72 -119.05 -30.14
N VAL A 274 58.59 -119.30 -29.46
CA VAL A 274 58.35 -120.55 -28.71
C VAL A 274 58.38 -121.76 -29.65
N ARG A 275 57.67 -121.72 -30.79
CA ARG A 275 57.74 -122.79 -31.81
C ARG A 275 59.15 -123.00 -32.35
N LEU A 276 59.89 -121.93 -32.63
CA LEU A 276 61.29 -121.98 -33.05
C LEU A 276 62.16 -122.66 -31.99
N LYS A 277 61.96 -122.33 -30.71
CA LYS A 277 62.66 -122.97 -29.59
C LYS A 277 62.35 -124.46 -29.51
N GLU A 278 61.09 -124.85 -29.64
CA GLU A 278 60.69 -126.27 -29.70
C GLU A 278 61.32 -126.99 -30.90
N GLN A 279 61.35 -126.36 -32.07
CA GLN A 279 62.03 -126.91 -33.25
C GLN A 279 63.53 -127.07 -33.03
N ILE A 280 64.22 -126.09 -32.45
CA ILE A 280 65.65 -126.18 -32.12
C ILE A 280 65.90 -127.30 -31.11
N VAL A 281 65.06 -127.44 -30.09
CA VAL A 281 65.18 -128.55 -29.12
C VAL A 281 64.98 -129.90 -29.80
N ASN A 282 64.00 -130.04 -30.69
CA ASN A 282 63.80 -131.27 -31.46
C ASN A 282 64.98 -131.58 -32.38
N ILE A 283 65.51 -130.59 -33.11
CA ILE A 283 66.71 -130.76 -33.95
C ILE A 283 67.92 -131.17 -33.09
N ASN A 284 68.10 -130.54 -31.92
CA ASN A 284 69.21 -130.87 -31.03
C ASN A 284 69.07 -132.28 -30.44
N ARG A 285 67.84 -132.75 -30.23
CA ARG A 285 67.54 -134.12 -29.81
C ARG A 285 67.82 -135.12 -30.94
N GLU A 286 67.40 -134.82 -32.17
CA GLU A 286 67.74 -135.62 -33.36
C GLU A 286 69.26 -135.67 -33.62
N MET A 287 70.00 -134.59 -33.34
CA MET A 287 71.47 -134.58 -33.44
C MET A 287 72.18 -135.35 -32.32
N GLN A 288 71.55 -135.55 -31.16
CA GLN A 288 72.11 -136.37 -30.07
C GLN A 288 71.85 -137.87 -30.27
N ASP A 289 70.87 -138.23 -31.10
CA ASP A 289 70.54 -139.63 -31.47
C ASP A 289 71.31 -140.11 -32.73
N LEU A 290 72.24 -139.30 -33.26
CA LEU A 290 73.17 -139.61 -34.36
C LEU A 290 74.60 -139.83 -33.85
#